data_AF-A0A7V6BE24-F1
#
_entry.id   AF-A0A7V6BE24-F1
#
_cell.length_a   1.000
_cell.length_b   1.000
_cell.length_c   1.000
_cell.angle_alpha   90.00
_cell.angle_beta   90.00
_cell.angle_gamma   90.00
#
_symmetry.space_group_name_H-M   'P 1'
#
loop_
_entity.id
_entity.type
_entity.pdbx_description
1 polymer ?
#
loop_
_entity_poly.entity_id
_entity_poly.type
_entity_poly.pdbx_seq_one_letter_code
_entity_poly.pdbx_strand_id
1 'polypeptide(L)'
;GPSEVLIIADDTANPEFIAADMLAQAEHGSGHEQIWMITTSQKLIQQVVKAITQLKSKSSRKDYITQVLDRQTAIILVSSIEQAIEITNQLAPEHCEIMTTDSSSISKELTKCGAIFLGPFTPTAVGDYVAGPSHVLPTGGAGAAFGGLSIDQFFRRTSVIQYSKESLKKAFTSLETLAMKEGLTSHADSVRIRLKN
;
A
#
# COMPACT_ATOMS: atom_id res chain seq x y z
N GLY A 1 9.51 1.39 -8.04
CA GLY A 1 10.61 1.36 -7.08
C GLY A 1 11.05 -0.07 -6.89
N PRO A 2 11.96 -0.35 -5.95
CA PRO A 2 12.22 -1.72 -5.52
C PRO A 2 10.95 -2.34 -4.92
N SER A 3 10.73 -3.63 -5.12
CA SER A 3 9.58 -4.33 -4.54
C SER A 3 9.78 -4.60 -3.05
N GLU A 4 8.70 -4.67 -2.29
CA GLU A 4 8.72 -4.66 -0.83
C GLU A 4 7.75 -5.68 -0.24
N VAL A 5 8.17 -6.36 0.83
CA VAL A 5 7.27 -7.13 1.70
C VAL A 5 7.48 -6.73 3.16
N LEU A 6 6.39 -6.51 3.87
CA LEU A 6 6.39 -6.29 5.32
C LEU A 6 5.50 -7.34 5.99
N ILE A 7 6.04 -8.05 6.97
CA ILE A 7 5.32 -9.08 7.72
C ILE A 7 5.13 -8.62 9.17
N ILE A 8 3.89 -8.42 9.60
CA ILE A 8 3.53 -8.22 11.01
C ILE A 8 3.24 -9.59 11.62
N ALA A 9 3.95 -9.97 12.68
CA ALA A 9 3.81 -11.29 13.29
C ALA A 9 3.79 -11.23 14.83
N ASP A 10 2.98 -12.09 15.45
CA ASP A 10 2.95 -12.30 16.91
C ASP A 10 3.55 -13.67 17.29
N ASP A 11 3.60 -13.98 18.58
CA ASP A 11 4.13 -15.24 19.13
C ASP A 11 3.49 -16.52 18.56
N THR A 12 2.33 -16.43 17.91
CA THR A 12 1.61 -17.57 17.36
C THR A 12 2.01 -17.89 15.92
N ALA A 13 2.73 -16.97 15.26
CA ALA A 13 3.14 -17.14 13.88
C ALA A 13 4.13 -18.29 13.71
N ASN A 14 4.01 -19.02 12.59
CA ASN A 14 4.97 -20.08 12.26
C ASN A 14 6.25 -19.45 11.69
N PRO A 15 7.43 -19.63 12.32
CA PRO A 15 8.68 -19.04 11.84
C PRO A 15 9.11 -19.55 10.46
N GLU A 16 8.71 -20.77 10.07
CA GLU A 16 9.02 -21.31 8.74
C GLU A 16 8.19 -20.62 7.65
N PHE A 17 6.97 -20.19 7.94
CA PHE A 17 6.12 -19.48 6.96
C PHE A 17 6.68 -18.09 6.71
N ILE A 18 6.95 -17.33 7.78
CA ILE A 18 7.59 -16.01 7.69
C ILE A 18 8.91 -16.10 6.92
N ALA A 19 9.76 -17.07 7.26
CA ALA A 19 11.04 -17.25 6.58
C ALA A 19 10.86 -17.59 5.09
N ALA A 20 9.86 -18.42 4.72
CA ALA A 20 9.58 -18.74 3.33
C ALA A 20 9.12 -17.50 2.55
N ASP A 21 8.23 -16.69 3.12
CA ASP A 21 7.69 -15.50 2.45
C ASP A 21 8.74 -14.38 2.32
N MET A 22 9.59 -14.19 3.35
CA MET A 22 10.77 -13.32 3.24
C MET A 22 11.72 -13.79 2.11
N LEU A 23 11.98 -15.09 2.01
CA LEU A 23 12.85 -15.64 0.97
C LEU A 23 12.23 -15.55 -0.44
N ALA A 24 10.91 -15.69 -0.54
CA ALA A 24 10.17 -15.51 -1.79
C ALA A 24 10.33 -14.09 -2.34
N GLN A 25 10.25 -13.07 -1.48
CA GLN A 25 10.55 -11.70 -1.91
C GLN A 25 12.03 -11.54 -2.29
N ALA A 26 12.95 -12.06 -1.47
CA ALA A 26 14.39 -11.93 -1.68
C ALA A 26 14.87 -12.54 -3.00
N GLU A 27 14.16 -13.53 -3.54
CA GLU A 27 14.57 -14.21 -4.76
C GLU A 27 14.15 -13.51 -6.05
N HIS A 28 13.37 -12.41 -6.04
CA HIS A 28 13.00 -11.70 -7.27
C HIS A 28 14.24 -11.29 -8.10
N GLY A 29 15.34 -10.93 -7.44
CA GLY A 29 16.68 -10.91 -8.03
C GLY A 29 17.11 -9.59 -8.66
N SER A 30 16.40 -8.49 -8.40
CA SER A 30 16.89 -7.14 -8.70
C SER A 30 18.00 -6.70 -7.75
N GLY A 31 18.07 -7.30 -6.55
CA GLY A 31 19.05 -6.98 -5.51
C GLY A 31 18.71 -5.71 -4.72
N HIS A 32 17.52 -5.16 -4.94
CA HIS A 32 17.01 -3.94 -4.30
C HIS A 32 15.73 -4.19 -3.50
N GLU A 33 15.19 -5.41 -3.53
CA GLU A 33 13.99 -5.78 -2.79
C GLU A 33 14.14 -5.46 -1.31
N GLN A 34 13.11 -4.89 -0.69
CA GLN A 34 13.13 -4.58 0.74
C GLN A 34 12.23 -5.55 1.50
N ILE A 35 12.73 -6.04 2.63
CA ILE A 35 12.07 -7.08 3.40
C ILE A 35 12.04 -6.66 4.86
N TRP A 36 10.85 -6.57 5.42
CA TRP A 36 10.65 -6.22 6.81
C TRP A 36 9.85 -7.28 7.54
N MET A 37 10.25 -7.59 8.75
CA MET A 37 9.44 -8.32 9.71
C MET A 37 9.31 -7.46 10.96
N ILE A 38 8.09 -7.22 11.43
CA ILE A 38 7.82 -6.51 12.68
C ILE A 38 7.13 -7.47 13.65
N THR A 39 7.66 -7.57 14.86
CA THR A 39 7.09 -8.46 15.88
C THR A 39 7.27 -7.93 17.29
N THR A 40 6.41 -8.36 18.20
CA THR A 40 6.57 -8.18 19.65
C THR A 40 7.40 -9.28 20.29
N SER A 41 7.77 -10.33 19.54
CA SER A 41 8.40 -11.54 20.07
C SER A 41 9.88 -11.67 19.74
N GLN A 42 10.73 -11.47 20.74
CA GLN A 42 12.17 -11.74 20.62
C GLN A 42 12.45 -13.23 20.31
N LYS A 43 11.62 -14.14 20.82
CA LYS A 43 11.75 -15.58 20.58
C LYS A 43 11.48 -15.92 19.11
N LEU A 44 10.43 -15.33 18.54
CA LEU A 44 10.08 -15.56 17.13
C LEU A 44 11.21 -15.09 16.20
N ILE A 45 11.84 -13.95 16.48
CA ILE A 45 12.98 -13.44 15.69
C ILE A 45 14.08 -14.51 15.57
N GLN A 46 14.48 -15.12 16.68
CA GLN A 46 15.53 -16.14 16.68
C GLN A 46 15.13 -17.38 15.86
N GLN A 47 13.86 -17.76 15.93
CA GLN A 47 13.32 -18.90 15.19
C GLN A 47 13.26 -18.61 13.68
N VAL A 48 12.82 -17.41 13.28
CA VAL A 48 12.76 -16.97 11.89
C VAL A 48 14.17 -16.90 11.29
N VAL A 49 15.15 -16.29 11.97
CA VAL A 49 16.54 -16.22 11.49
C VAL A 49 17.12 -17.62 11.25
N LYS A 50 16.83 -18.57 12.14
CA LYS A 50 17.23 -19.97 11.98
C LYS A 50 16.55 -20.61 10.76
N ALA A 51 15.24 -20.41 10.60
CA ALA A 51 14.47 -20.93 9.47
C ALA A 51 14.96 -20.36 8.13
N ILE A 52 15.21 -19.05 8.05
CA ILE A 52 15.80 -18.37 6.88
C ILE A 52 17.11 -19.06 6.48
N THR A 53 18.01 -19.29 7.44
CA THR A 53 19.31 -19.95 7.18
C THR A 53 19.11 -21.35 6.59
N GLN A 54 18.20 -22.13 7.15
CA GLN A 54 17.93 -23.49 6.71
C GLN A 54 17.30 -23.55 5.32
N LEU A 55 16.28 -22.72 5.07
CA LEU A 55 15.55 -22.68 3.79
C LEU A 55 16.43 -22.12 2.67
N LYS A 56 17.17 -21.04 2.92
CA LYS A 56 18.12 -20.45 1.98
C LYS A 56 19.16 -21.46 1.49
N SER A 57 19.65 -22.35 2.36
CA SER A 57 20.66 -23.35 2.00
C SER A 57 20.20 -24.32 0.88
N LYS A 58 18.88 -24.47 0.71
CA LYS A 58 18.25 -25.34 -0.28
C LYS A 58 17.82 -24.59 -1.55
N SER A 59 17.88 -23.25 -1.56
CA SER A 59 17.44 -22.44 -2.71
C SER A 59 18.48 -22.46 -3.84
N SER A 60 18.00 -22.64 -5.07
CA SER A 60 18.80 -22.47 -6.28
C SER A 60 19.19 -21.02 -6.55
N ARG A 61 18.49 -20.05 -5.94
CA ARG A 61 18.72 -18.59 -6.07
C ARG A 61 19.40 -17.98 -4.85
N LYS A 62 20.12 -18.78 -4.07
CA LYS A 62 20.79 -18.37 -2.81
C LYS A 62 21.65 -17.11 -2.92
N ASP A 63 22.27 -16.86 -4.07
CA ASP A 63 23.17 -15.71 -4.24
C ASP A 63 22.39 -14.39 -4.28
N TYR A 64 21.28 -14.34 -5.03
CA TYR A 64 20.35 -13.20 -5.03
C TYR A 64 19.75 -12.97 -3.64
N ILE A 65 19.29 -14.05 -3.02
CA ILE A 65 18.74 -14.02 -1.66
C ILE A 65 19.77 -13.43 -0.68
N THR A 66 21.03 -13.86 -0.75
CA THR A 66 22.08 -13.36 0.15
C THR A 66 22.25 -11.85 0.01
N GLN A 67 22.31 -11.35 -1.22
CA GLN A 67 22.48 -9.93 -1.47
C GLN A 67 21.37 -9.07 -0.83
N VAL A 68 20.12 -9.52 -0.95
CA VAL A 68 18.96 -8.82 -0.39
C VAL A 68 18.95 -8.91 1.14
N LEU A 69 19.16 -10.09 1.69
CA LEU A 69 19.18 -10.31 3.15
C LEU A 69 20.24 -9.46 3.85
N ASP A 70 21.42 -9.32 3.26
CA ASP A 70 22.54 -8.60 3.88
C ASP A 70 22.38 -7.07 3.88
N ARG A 71 21.55 -6.51 2.99
CA ARG A 71 21.52 -5.06 2.72
C ARG A 71 20.15 -4.40 2.85
N GLN A 72 19.09 -5.14 2.62
CA GLN A 72 17.74 -4.60 2.45
C GLN A 72 16.71 -5.31 3.34
N THR A 73 17.16 -6.09 4.32
CA THR A 73 16.29 -6.80 5.25
C THR A 73 16.43 -6.26 6.67
N ALA A 74 15.31 -6.04 7.35
CA ALA A 74 15.31 -5.73 8.77
C ALA A 74 14.22 -6.51 9.52
N ILE A 75 14.59 -7.02 10.70
CA ILE A 75 13.65 -7.59 11.66
C ILE A 75 13.57 -6.63 12.85
N ILE A 76 12.38 -6.11 13.11
CA ILE A 76 12.12 -5.01 14.02
C ILE A 76 11.33 -5.54 15.22
N LEU A 77 11.93 -5.46 16.40
CA LEU A 77 11.25 -5.73 17.66
C LEU A 77 10.53 -4.46 18.13
N VAL A 78 9.24 -4.56 18.39
CA VAL A 78 8.41 -3.48 18.93
C VAL A 78 7.82 -3.88 20.28
N SER A 79 7.37 -2.91 21.09
CA SER A 79 6.76 -3.23 22.38
C SER A 79 5.28 -3.62 22.29
N SER A 80 4.61 -3.30 21.18
CA SER A 80 3.20 -3.63 20.98
C SER A 80 2.80 -3.70 19.50
N ILE A 81 1.62 -4.26 19.21
CA ILE A 81 1.08 -4.36 17.85
C ILE A 81 0.70 -2.98 17.30
N GLU A 82 0.28 -2.05 18.15
CA GLU A 82 -0.03 -0.67 17.77
C GLU A 82 1.20 0.04 17.20
N GLN A 83 2.38 -0.20 17.76
CA GLN A 83 3.63 0.31 17.18
C GLN A 83 3.95 -0.35 15.83
N ALA A 84 3.64 -1.63 15.66
CA ALA A 84 3.79 -2.28 14.36
C ALA A 84 2.88 -1.64 13.30
N ILE A 85 1.62 -1.37 13.65
CA ILE A 85 0.66 -0.65 12.80
C ILE A 85 1.18 0.75 12.45
N GLU A 86 1.69 1.49 13.43
CA GLU A 86 2.24 2.84 13.21
C GLU A 86 3.41 2.82 12.23
N ILE A 87 4.38 1.94 12.43
CA ILE A 87 5.55 1.80 11.56
C ILE A 87 5.10 1.40 10.15
N THR A 88 4.20 0.42 10.01
CA THR A 88 3.69 -0.02 8.71
C THR A 88 3.00 1.12 7.95
N ASN A 89 2.18 1.92 8.63
CA ASN A 89 1.54 3.10 8.03
C ASN A 89 2.56 4.21 7.68
N GLN A 90 3.69 4.29 8.36
CA GLN A 90 4.76 5.24 8.00
C GLN A 90 5.54 4.76 6.78
N LEU A 91 5.86 3.46 6.70
CA LEU A 91 6.59 2.86 5.59
C LEU A 91 5.76 2.79 4.31
N ALA A 92 4.45 2.55 4.44
CA ALA A 92 3.52 2.38 3.33
C ALA A 92 3.96 1.31 2.31
N PRO A 93 4.16 0.05 2.76
CA PRO A 93 4.77 -1.01 1.96
C PRO A 93 3.90 -1.41 0.76
N GLU A 94 4.56 -2.01 -0.23
CA GLU A 94 3.89 -2.64 -1.37
C GLU A 94 2.99 -3.79 -0.92
N HIS A 95 3.55 -4.80 -0.24
CA HIS A 95 2.82 -5.92 0.34
C HIS A 95 2.91 -5.91 1.87
N CYS A 96 1.79 -6.12 2.56
CA CYS A 96 1.75 -6.28 4.00
C CYS A 96 1.07 -7.60 4.38
N GLU A 97 1.81 -8.52 4.99
CA GLU A 97 1.28 -9.76 5.54
C GLU A 97 1.04 -9.62 7.05
N ILE A 98 -0.07 -10.15 7.55
CA ILE A 98 -0.43 -10.11 8.96
C ILE A 98 -0.61 -11.53 9.47
N MET A 99 0.45 -12.07 10.09
CA MET A 99 0.49 -13.40 10.70
C MET A 99 0.32 -13.29 12.21
N THR A 100 -0.88 -12.90 12.64
CA THR A 100 -1.25 -12.76 14.05
C THR A 100 -2.58 -13.46 14.34
N THR A 101 -2.90 -13.62 15.61
CA THR A 101 -4.20 -14.14 16.07
C THR A 101 -5.40 -13.27 15.68
N ASP A 102 -5.22 -11.95 15.59
CA ASP A 102 -6.27 -10.97 15.27
C ASP A 102 -5.91 -10.13 14.02
N SER A 103 -5.56 -10.82 12.94
CA SER A 103 -5.18 -10.17 11.67
C SER A 103 -6.27 -9.28 11.10
N SER A 104 -7.55 -9.63 11.32
CA SER A 104 -8.70 -8.86 10.88
C SER A 104 -8.78 -7.49 11.54
N SER A 105 -8.57 -7.40 12.86
CA SER A 105 -8.58 -6.10 13.56
C SER A 105 -7.43 -5.21 13.08
N ILE A 106 -6.20 -5.75 13.05
CA ILE A 106 -5.00 -5.03 12.60
C ILE A 106 -5.20 -4.47 11.19
N SER A 107 -5.77 -5.25 10.27
CA SER A 107 -5.99 -4.83 8.88
C SER A 107 -6.85 -3.57 8.74
N LYS A 108 -7.77 -3.32 9.67
CA LYS A 108 -8.66 -2.14 9.65
C LYS A 108 -7.93 -0.87 10.06
N GLU A 109 -6.80 -0.99 10.74
CA GLU A 109 -5.97 0.14 11.19
C GLU A 109 -4.84 0.46 10.19
N LEU A 110 -4.59 -0.43 9.23
CA LEU A 110 -3.68 -0.17 8.12
C LEU A 110 -4.38 0.68 7.06
N THR A 111 -3.83 1.87 6.83
CA THR A 111 -4.39 2.87 5.90
C THR A 111 -3.52 3.07 4.66
N LYS A 112 -2.27 2.61 4.70
CA LYS A 112 -1.27 2.83 3.66
C LYS A 112 -0.51 1.53 3.40
N CYS A 113 -1.00 0.75 2.44
CA CYS A 113 -0.39 -0.49 1.95
C CYS A 113 -0.85 -0.69 0.49
N GLY A 114 -0.02 -1.28 -0.36
CA GLY A 114 -0.45 -1.68 -1.71
C GLY A 114 -1.47 -2.82 -1.66
N ALA A 115 -1.13 -3.90 -0.95
CA ALA A 115 -2.00 -5.04 -0.68
C ALA A 115 -1.80 -5.57 0.74
N ILE A 116 -2.88 -6.07 1.35
CA ILE A 116 -2.87 -6.64 2.70
C ILE A 116 -3.27 -8.11 2.63
N PHE A 117 -2.49 -8.98 3.27
CA PHE A 117 -2.66 -10.43 3.31
C PHE A 117 -2.92 -10.89 4.74
N LEU A 118 -3.99 -11.65 4.95
CA LEU A 118 -4.52 -11.94 6.29
C LEU A 118 -4.31 -13.39 6.70
N GLY A 119 -3.52 -13.61 7.74
CA GLY A 119 -3.32 -14.91 8.37
C GLY A 119 -2.24 -15.77 7.71
N PRO A 120 -1.93 -16.92 8.32
CA PRO A 120 -0.75 -17.72 7.99
C PRO A 120 -0.86 -18.51 6.67
N PHE A 121 -2.03 -18.52 6.02
CA PHE A 121 -2.28 -19.28 4.79
C PHE A 121 -2.54 -18.36 3.59
N THR A 122 -2.06 -17.12 3.65
CA THR A 122 -2.23 -16.13 2.58
C THR A 122 -0.89 -15.49 2.27
N PRO A 123 0.11 -16.26 1.79
CA PRO A 123 1.40 -15.68 1.41
C PRO A 123 1.21 -14.74 0.20
N THR A 124 2.11 -13.76 0.05
CA THR A 124 2.10 -12.79 -1.06
C THR A 124 1.94 -13.46 -2.43
N ALA A 125 2.58 -14.62 -2.62
CA ALA A 125 2.48 -15.41 -3.86
C ALA A 125 1.04 -15.75 -4.29
N VAL A 126 0.11 -15.95 -3.36
CA VAL A 126 -1.31 -16.20 -3.69
C VAL A 126 -1.91 -14.96 -4.37
N GLY A 127 -1.58 -13.76 -3.89
CA GLY A 127 -1.96 -12.48 -4.51
C GLY A 127 -1.33 -12.28 -5.87
N ASP A 128 -0.06 -12.65 -6.02
CA ASP A 128 0.69 -12.48 -7.25
C ASP A 128 0.15 -13.28 -8.43
N TYR A 129 -0.50 -14.42 -8.15
CA TYR A 129 -0.84 -15.37 -9.20
C TYR A 129 -2.32 -15.69 -9.33
N VAL A 130 -3.08 -15.87 -8.23
CA VAL A 130 -4.39 -16.55 -8.30
C VAL A 130 -5.51 -15.92 -7.49
N ALA A 131 -5.25 -15.01 -6.55
CA ALA A 131 -6.30 -14.45 -5.69
C ALA A 131 -7.26 -13.51 -6.42
N GLY A 132 -6.80 -12.86 -7.50
CA GLY A 132 -7.61 -11.97 -8.33
C GLY A 132 -7.20 -10.48 -8.34
N PRO A 133 -6.77 -9.85 -7.23
CA PRO A 133 -6.23 -8.48 -7.26
C PRO A 133 -5.02 -8.35 -8.20
N SER A 134 -4.76 -7.14 -8.69
CA SER A 134 -3.55 -6.90 -9.48
C SER A 134 -2.32 -6.89 -8.58
N HIS A 135 -1.26 -7.57 -9.00
CA HIS A 135 0.06 -7.49 -8.36
C HIS A 135 0.89 -6.27 -8.80
N VAL A 136 0.32 -5.39 -9.64
CA VAL A 136 0.99 -4.14 -10.01
C VAL A 136 0.67 -3.12 -8.93
N LEU A 137 1.57 -3.01 -7.96
CA LEU A 137 1.37 -2.26 -6.72
C LEU A 137 2.34 -1.07 -6.60
N PRO A 138 1.98 -0.05 -5.80
CA PRO A 138 2.87 1.05 -5.48
C PRO A 138 4.01 0.59 -4.57
N THR A 139 5.24 1.01 -4.88
CA THR A 139 6.49 0.67 -4.17
C THR A 139 7.21 1.93 -3.69
N GLY A 140 8.20 1.82 -2.80
CA GLY A 140 9.01 2.94 -2.33
C GLY A 140 8.20 3.94 -1.49
N GLY A 141 7.26 3.46 -0.68
CA GLY A 141 6.34 4.27 0.12
C GLY A 141 5.21 4.94 -0.68
N ALA A 142 5.09 4.67 -1.98
CA ALA A 142 4.02 5.21 -2.82
C ALA A 142 2.61 4.74 -2.38
N GLY A 143 2.50 3.67 -1.58
CA GLY A 143 1.24 3.24 -0.95
C GLY A 143 0.61 4.29 -0.03
N ALA A 144 1.34 5.35 0.31
CA ALA A 144 0.81 6.49 1.06
C ALA A 144 -0.13 7.39 0.23
N ALA A 145 -0.06 7.33 -1.10
CA ALA A 145 -0.80 8.21 -2.00
C ALA A 145 -1.49 7.48 -3.17
N PHE A 146 -1.02 6.29 -3.51
CA PHE A 146 -1.52 5.51 -4.66
C PHE A 146 -2.03 4.15 -4.18
N GLY A 147 -3.09 3.66 -4.84
CA GLY A 147 -3.53 2.28 -4.71
C GLY A 147 -2.89 1.39 -5.77
N GLY A 148 -3.05 0.07 -5.60
CA GLY A 148 -2.74 -0.91 -6.64
C GLY A 148 -3.48 -0.64 -7.95
N LEU A 149 -2.95 -1.16 -9.05
CA LEU A 149 -3.55 -1.05 -10.37
C LEU A 149 -5.01 -1.55 -10.34
N SER A 150 -5.92 -0.72 -10.81
CA SER A 150 -7.35 -1.03 -10.90
C SER A 150 -7.91 -0.62 -12.26
N ILE A 151 -9.09 -1.12 -12.59
CA ILE A 151 -9.75 -0.81 -13.87
C ILE A 151 -9.99 0.70 -14.04
N ASP A 152 -10.20 1.44 -12.94
CA ASP A 152 -10.41 2.89 -12.95
C ASP A 152 -9.23 3.65 -13.56
N GLN A 153 -8.03 3.10 -13.48
CA GLN A 153 -6.81 3.70 -14.04
C GLN A 153 -6.73 3.58 -15.57
N PHE A 154 -7.57 2.74 -16.18
CA PHE A 154 -7.69 2.61 -17.64
C PHE A 154 -8.83 3.46 -18.22
N PHE A 155 -9.61 4.13 -17.37
CA PHE A 155 -10.66 5.05 -17.80
C PHE A 155 -10.21 6.51 -17.69
N ARG A 156 -10.78 7.36 -18.55
CA ARG A 156 -10.67 8.81 -18.44
C ARG A 156 -12.03 9.39 -18.05
N ARG A 157 -12.09 10.10 -16.91
CA ARG A 157 -13.30 10.82 -16.49
C ARG A 157 -13.39 12.16 -17.22
N THR A 158 -14.54 12.40 -17.86
CA THR A 158 -14.88 13.69 -18.48
C THR A 158 -16.20 14.19 -17.92
N SER A 159 -16.21 15.40 -17.35
CA SER A 159 -17.45 16.04 -16.89
C SER A 159 -18.14 16.75 -18.06
N VAL A 160 -19.42 16.46 -18.28
CA VAL A 160 -20.27 17.19 -19.23
C VAL A 160 -21.28 18.00 -18.43
N ILE A 161 -21.29 19.32 -18.63
CA ILE A 161 -22.16 20.25 -17.88
C ILE A 161 -23.02 21.01 -18.89
N GLN A 162 -24.32 20.97 -18.69
CA GLN A 162 -25.29 21.72 -19.47
C GLN A 162 -26.24 22.47 -18.53
N TYR A 163 -26.38 23.77 -18.77
CA TYR A 163 -27.31 24.63 -18.03
C TYR A 163 -28.42 25.10 -18.96
N SER A 164 -29.67 25.09 -18.46
CA SER A 164 -30.73 25.91 -19.04
C SER A 164 -30.55 27.37 -18.64
N LYS A 165 -31.23 28.28 -19.33
CA LYS A 165 -31.23 29.72 -18.98
C LYS A 165 -31.77 29.95 -17.57
N GLU A 166 -32.79 29.21 -17.16
CA GLU A 166 -33.42 29.30 -15.84
C GLU A 166 -32.47 28.82 -14.73
N SER A 167 -31.78 27.69 -14.95
CA SER A 167 -30.76 27.19 -14.02
C SER A 167 -29.58 28.16 -13.91
N LEU A 168 -29.18 28.77 -15.02
CA LEU A 168 -28.09 29.76 -15.03
C LEU A 168 -28.48 31.01 -14.23
N LYS A 169 -29.72 31.47 -14.40
CA LYS A 169 -30.29 32.59 -13.62
C LYS A 169 -30.32 32.30 -12.12
N LYS A 170 -30.70 31.07 -11.72
CA LYS A 170 -30.71 30.66 -10.31
C LYS A 170 -29.31 30.62 -9.70
N ALA A 171 -28.30 30.18 -10.46
CA ALA A 171 -26.91 30.10 -9.98
C ALA A 171 -26.18 31.45 -9.96
N PHE A 172 -26.70 32.45 -10.68
CA PHE A 172 -25.96 33.69 -10.96
C PHE A 172 -25.57 34.46 -9.72
N THR A 173 -26.44 34.58 -8.71
CA THR A 173 -26.13 35.35 -7.49
C THR A 173 -24.90 34.79 -6.78
N SER A 174 -24.82 33.46 -6.62
CA SER A 174 -23.66 32.81 -5.99
C SER A 174 -22.41 32.94 -6.86
N LEU A 175 -22.54 32.73 -8.18
CA LEU A 175 -21.43 32.85 -9.12
C LEU A 175 -20.85 34.26 -9.15
N GLU A 176 -21.71 35.28 -9.25
CA GLU A 176 -21.30 36.69 -9.26
C GLU A 176 -20.62 37.05 -7.94
N THR A 177 -21.17 36.62 -6.81
CA THR A 177 -20.55 36.88 -5.49
C THR A 177 -19.14 36.31 -5.41
N LEU A 178 -18.95 35.05 -5.80
CA LEU A 178 -17.63 34.40 -5.78
C LEU A 178 -16.67 35.07 -6.77
N ALA A 179 -17.09 35.25 -8.01
CA ALA A 179 -16.25 35.86 -9.05
C ALA A 179 -15.81 37.28 -8.67
N MET A 180 -16.70 38.08 -8.09
CA MET A 180 -16.35 39.43 -7.64
C MET A 180 -15.41 39.42 -6.43
N LYS A 181 -15.56 38.46 -5.51
CA LYS A 181 -14.64 38.28 -4.36
C LYS A 181 -13.24 37.85 -4.80
N GLU A 182 -13.14 37.07 -5.87
CA GLU A 182 -11.87 36.67 -6.48
C GLU A 182 -11.28 37.75 -7.40
N GLY A 183 -11.97 38.86 -7.63
CA GLY A 183 -11.55 39.91 -8.57
C GLY A 183 -11.69 39.53 -10.05
N LEU A 184 -12.39 38.44 -10.36
CA LEU A 184 -12.60 37.91 -11.71
C LEU A 184 -13.86 38.51 -12.35
N THR A 185 -13.86 39.83 -12.56
CA THR A 185 -15.02 40.57 -13.09
C THR A 185 -15.54 40.01 -14.42
N SER A 186 -14.65 39.64 -15.34
CA SER A 186 -15.04 39.05 -16.63
C SER A 186 -15.75 37.70 -16.52
N HIS A 187 -15.52 36.92 -15.45
CA HIS A 187 -16.26 35.67 -15.21
C HIS A 187 -17.73 35.97 -14.91
N ALA A 188 -18.00 36.91 -14.00
CA ALA A 188 -19.36 37.37 -13.70
C ALA A 188 -20.03 37.99 -14.94
N ASP A 189 -19.31 38.83 -15.68
CA ASP A 189 -19.81 39.48 -16.89
C ASP A 189 -20.22 38.47 -17.95
N SER A 190 -19.47 37.38 -18.11
CA SER A 190 -19.78 36.31 -19.08
C SER A 190 -21.18 35.71 -18.88
N VAL A 191 -21.63 35.62 -17.63
CA VAL A 191 -22.97 35.14 -17.28
C VAL A 191 -23.98 36.28 -17.39
N ARG A 192 -23.62 37.48 -16.92
CA ARG A 192 -24.51 38.66 -16.99
C ARG A 192 -24.94 38.96 -18.41
N ILE A 193 -24.05 38.86 -19.39
CA ILE A 193 -24.36 39.04 -20.82
C ILE A 193 -25.37 37.98 -21.31
N ARG A 194 -25.20 36.71 -20.93
CA ARG A 194 -26.12 35.61 -21.29
C ARG A 194 -27.50 35.71 -20.65
N LEU A 195 -27.61 36.37 -19.50
CA LEU A 195 -28.90 36.60 -18.83
C LEU A 195 -29.61 37.86 -19.33
N LYS A 196 -28.87 38.79 -19.93
CA LYS A 196 -29.41 40.01 -20.58
C LYS A 196 -30.01 39.70 -21.97
N ASN A 197 -29.39 38.81 -22.73
CA ASN A 197 -29.88 38.30 -24.02
C ASN A 197 -30.82 37.10 -23.81
#